data_AF-A0A961LEZ9-F1
#
_entry.id   AF-A0A961LEZ9-F1
#
_cell.length_a   1.000
_cell.length_b   1.000
_cell.length_c   1.000
_cell.angle_alpha   90.00
_cell.angle_beta   90.00
_cell.angle_gamma   90.00
#
_symmetry.space_group_name_H-M   'P 1'
#
loop_
_entity.id
_entity.type
_entity.pdbx_description
1 polymer ?
#
loop_
_entity_poly.entity_id
_entity_poly.type
_entity_poly.pdbx_seq_one_letter_code
_entity_poly.pdbx_strand_id
1 'polypeptide(L)'
;MTRADFWCRVIGWLQIISGALVALVVFLLWSLFKDWLDIDAVAILVFFKWLAIFFLALPPLLSGLFTVLFANRVEQAREGLRGQGAWPLRILMILGGLWSAGVIGFAGLGLPPVTVLAVLAIATVVMGIGGPEWTADLLVRKEPAS
;
A
#
# COMPACT_ATOMS: atom_id res chain seq x y z
N MET A 1 -2.01 -11.29 19.48
CA MET A 1 -1.32 -10.73 18.31
C MET A 1 -0.21 -11.67 17.87
N THR A 2 -0.38 -12.28 16.70
CA THR A 2 0.56 -13.27 16.15
C THR A 2 1.71 -12.56 15.41
N ARG A 3 2.88 -13.20 15.25
CA ARG A 3 3.99 -12.62 14.48
C ARG A 3 3.57 -12.29 13.04
N ALA A 4 2.73 -13.13 12.44
CA ALA A 4 2.19 -12.93 11.11
C ALA A 4 1.29 -11.68 11.02
N ASP A 5 0.36 -11.53 11.97
CA ASP A 5 -0.51 -10.36 12.07
C ASP A 5 0.31 -9.06 12.27
N PHE A 6 1.32 -9.10 13.14
CA PHE A 6 2.21 -7.96 13.38
C PHE A 6 2.88 -7.46 12.08
N TRP A 7 3.53 -8.36 11.33
CA TRP A 7 4.23 -7.96 10.09
C TRP A 7 3.29 -7.48 8.99
N CYS A 8 2.12 -8.09 8.81
CA CYS A 8 1.12 -7.60 7.87
C CYS A 8 0.66 -6.17 8.23
N ARG A 9 0.42 -5.89 9.53
CA ARG A 9 0.07 -4.54 9.98
C ARG A 9 1.21 -3.55 9.77
N VAL A 10 2.45 -3.93 10.05
CA VAL A 10 3.62 -3.08 9.81
C VAL A 10 3.71 -2.69 8.33
N ILE A 11 3.60 -3.66 7.42
CA ILE A 11 3.63 -3.39 5.97
C ILE A 11 2.48 -2.46 5.58
N GLY A 12 1.27 -2.73 6.07
CA GLY A 12 0.09 -1.92 5.78
C GLY A 12 0.23 -0.47 6.28
N TRP A 13 0.70 -0.27 7.51
CA TRP A 13 0.91 1.06 8.07
C TRP A 13 2.02 1.84 7.36
N LEU A 14 3.12 1.17 7.00
CA LEU A 14 4.18 1.81 6.22
C LEU A 14 3.65 2.35 4.88
N GLN A 15 2.79 1.59 4.20
CA GLN A 15 2.16 2.04 2.95
C GLN A 15 1.17 3.20 3.17
N ILE A 16 0.35 3.16 4.24
CA ILE A 16 -0.57 4.25 4.58
C ILE A 16 0.19 5.56 4.84
N ILE A 17 1.21 5.49 5.71
CA ILE A 17 2.04 6.66 6.05
C ILE A 17 2.72 7.20 4.79
N SER A 18 3.24 6.32 3.95
CA SER A 18 3.90 6.72 2.71
C SER A 18 2.94 7.41 1.74
N GLY A 19 1.72 6.89 1.58
CA GLY A 19 0.71 7.54 0.75
C GLY A 19 0.29 8.91 1.30
N ALA A 20 0.14 9.05 2.62
CA ALA A 20 -0.13 10.34 3.24
C ALA A 20 1.02 11.35 3.03
N LEU A 21 2.28 10.90 3.16
CA LEU A 21 3.46 11.74 2.88
C LEU A 21 3.52 12.17 1.41
N VAL A 22 3.21 11.27 0.47
CA VAL A 22 3.14 11.62 -0.96
C VAL A 22 2.06 12.67 -1.22
N ALA A 23 0.87 12.53 -0.63
CA ALA A 23 -0.19 13.54 -0.74
C ALA A 23 0.27 14.90 -0.20
N LEU A 24 0.94 14.90 0.95
CA LEU A 24 1.48 16.10 1.56
C LEU A 24 2.54 16.76 0.69
N VAL A 25 3.48 15.99 0.13
CA VAL A 25 4.52 16.50 -0.77
C VAL A 25 3.90 17.14 -2.01
N VAL A 26 2.95 16.48 -2.65
CA VAL A 26 2.24 17.03 -3.83
C VAL A 26 1.50 18.32 -3.45
N PHE A 27 0.86 18.37 -2.28
CA PHE A 27 0.17 19.56 -1.80
C PHE A 27 1.13 20.74 -1.51
N LEU A 28 2.29 20.47 -0.90
CA LEU A 28 3.29 21.50 -0.60
C LEU A 28 3.95 22.03 -1.87
N LEU A 29 4.34 21.14 -2.80
CA LEU A 29 4.87 21.52 -4.10
C LEU A 29 3.86 22.39 -4.86
N TRP A 30 2.58 22.01 -4.81
CA TRP A 30 1.52 22.82 -5.41
C TRP A 30 1.47 24.24 -4.86
N SER A 31 1.57 24.40 -3.53
CA SER A 31 1.56 25.73 -2.90
C SER A 31 2.71 26.59 -3.41
N LEU A 32 3.90 26.02 -3.54
CA LEU A 32 5.09 26.73 -4.04
C LEU A 32 4.96 27.10 -5.53
N PHE A 33 4.44 26.20 -6.35
CA PHE A 33 4.26 26.45 -7.79
C PHE A 33 3.12 27.42 -8.08
N LYS A 34 2.05 27.43 -7.28
CA LYS A 34 0.93 28.36 -7.45
C LYS A 34 1.37 29.81 -7.28
N ASP A 35 2.26 30.09 -6.34
CA ASP A 35 2.77 31.45 -6.10
C ASP A 35 3.74 31.91 -7.21
N TRP A 36 4.29 30.97 -7.97
CA TRP A 36 5.19 31.24 -9.11
C TRP A 36 4.46 31.35 -10.46
N LEU A 37 3.37 30.60 -10.62
CA LEU A 37 2.53 30.58 -11.80
C LEU A 37 1.38 31.57 -11.57
N ASP A 38 1.62 32.84 -11.86
CA ASP A 38 0.65 33.95 -11.83
C ASP A 38 -0.45 33.74 -12.91
N ILE A 39 -1.24 32.68 -12.75
CA ILE A 39 -2.12 32.12 -13.77
C ILE A 39 -3.58 32.20 -13.29
N ASP A 40 -4.38 33.00 -14.00
CA ASP A 40 -5.84 33.16 -13.83
C ASP A 40 -6.66 31.87 -14.08
N ALA A 41 -6.03 30.77 -14.49
CA ALA A 41 -6.65 29.45 -14.67
C ALA A 41 -6.73 28.63 -13.37
N VAL A 42 -7.13 29.27 -12.27
CA VAL A 42 -7.13 28.71 -10.90
C VAL A 42 -7.88 27.37 -10.81
N ALA A 43 -8.99 27.21 -11.55
CA ALA A 43 -9.81 26.00 -11.47
C ALA A 43 -9.18 24.76 -12.14
N ILE A 44 -8.63 24.91 -13.35
CA ILE A 44 -8.01 23.80 -14.11
C ILE A 44 -6.74 23.32 -13.40
N LEU A 45 -5.96 24.26 -12.89
CA LEU A 45 -4.77 23.99 -12.10
C LEU A 45 -5.12 23.21 -10.82
N VAL A 46 -6.10 23.65 -10.05
CA VAL A 46 -6.57 22.92 -8.86
C VAL A 46 -7.07 21.51 -9.19
N PHE A 47 -7.71 21.31 -10.34
CA PHE A 47 -8.10 19.96 -10.80
C PHE A 47 -6.87 19.06 -11.00
N PHE A 48 -5.83 19.52 -11.69
CA PHE A 48 -4.60 18.74 -11.89
C PHE A 48 -3.88 18.40 -10.59
N LYS A 49 -3.89 19.30 -9.59
CA LYS A 49 -3.38 18.99 -8.24
C LYS A 49 -4.06 17.77 -7.64
N TRP A 50 -5.39 17.79 -7.61
CA TRP A 50 -6.17 16.70 -7.01
C TRP A 50 -6.05 15.41 -7.82
N LEU A 51 -5.97 15.52 -9.15
CA LEU A 51 -5.68 14.40 -10.03
C LEU A 51 -4.32 13.76 -9.68
N ALA A 52 -3.28 14.58 -9.49
CA ALA A 52 -1.96 14.08 -9.09
C ALA A 52 -1.99 13.41 -7.72
N ILE A 53 -2.67 13.99 -6.71
CA ILE A 53 -2.84 13.36 -5.40
C ILE A 53 -3.57 12.02 -5.54
N PHE A 54 -4.65 11.98 -6.31
CA PHE A 54 -5.42 10.77 -6.54
C PHE A 54 -4.57 9.67 -7.18
N PHE A 55 -3.79 9.97 -8.22
CA PHE A 55 -2.97 8.98 -8.90
C PHE A 55 -1.73 8.57 -8.11
N LEU A 56 -1.13 9.47 -7.32
CA LEU A 56 0.16 9.21 -6.67
C LEU A 56 0.02 8.72 -5.22
N ALA A 57 -0.96 9.22 -4.47
CA ALA A 57 -1.11 8.96 -3.04
C ALA A 57 -2.19 7.92 -2.70
N LEU A 58 -3.27 7.89 -3.47
CA LEU A 58 -4.36 6.93 -3.23
C LEU A 58 -3.91 5.47 -3.35
N PRO A 59 -3.06 5.08 -4.33
CA PRO A 59 -2.69 3.68 -4.49
C PRO A 59 -1.95 3.08 -3.28
N PRO A 60 -0.88 3.72 -2.74
CA PRO A 60 -0.24 3.21 -1.52
C PRO A 60 -1.17 3.27 -0.31
N LEU A 61 -2.07 4.26 -0.20
CA LEU A 61 -3.07 4.30 0.87
C LEU A 61 -4.01 3.09 0.83
N LEU A 62 -4.58 2.78 -0.34
CA LEU A 62 -5.49 1.66 -0.51
C LEU A 62 -4.75 0.32 -0.34
N SER A 63 -3.56 0.18 -0.93
CA SER A 63 -2.71 -1.00 -0.74
C SER A 63 -2.45 -1.26 0.74
N GLY A 64 -2.11 -0.22 1.49
CA GLY A 64 -1.84 -0.32 2.92
C GLY A 64 -3.08 -0.67 3.73
N LEU A 65 -4.21 0.01 3.46
CA LEU A 65 -5.49 -0.26 4.11
C LEU A 65 -5.93 -1.72 3.92
N PHE A 66 -5.87 -2.23 2.68
CA PHE A 66 -6.24 -3.60 2.41
C PHE A 66 -5.28 -4.60 3.07
N THR A 67 -3.99 -4.26 3.16
CA THR A 67 -3.01 -5.08 3.88
C THR A 67 -3.29 -5.15 5.38
N VAL A 68 -3.69 -4.04 6.01
CA VAL A 68 -4.09 -4.03 7.43
C VAL A 68 -5.37 -4.86 7.64
N LEU A 69 -6.37 -4.70 6.79
CA LEU A 69 -7.61 -5.50 6.87
C LEU A 69 -7.35 -6.99 6.67
N PHE A 70 -6.36 -7.33 5.84
CA PHE A 70 -5.96 -8.71 5.58
C PHE A 70 -5.22 -9.35 6.74
N ALA A 71 -4.52 -8.58 7.57
CA ALA A 71 -3.86 -9.09 8.78
C ALA A 71 -4.85 -9.81 9.71
N ASN A 72 -6.07 -9.28 9.86
CA ASN A 72 -7.15 -9.94 10.61
C ASN A 72 -7.53 -11.31 10.01
N ARG A 73 -7.49 -11.46 8.68
CA ARG A 73 -7.79 -12.74 8.01
C ARG A 73 -6.65 -13.73 8.16
N VAL A 74 -5.41 -13.27 8.24
CA VAL A 74 -4.23 -14.10 8.55
C VAL A 74 -4.34 -14.64 9.98
N GLU A 75 -4.78 -13.82 10.94
CA GLU A 75 -5.00 -14.25 12.32
C GLU A 75 -6.14 -15.28 12.42
N GLN A 76 -7.28 -15.04 11.77
CA GLN A 76 -8.40 -15.99 11.72
C GLN A 76 -8.01 -17.34 11.09
N ALA A 77 -7.24 -17.32 10.00
CA ALA A 77 -6.75 -18.54 9.36
C ALA A 77 -5.86 -19.36 10.31
N ARG A 78 -5.06 -18.70 11.15
CA ARG A 78 -4.22 -19.36 12.16
C ARG A 78 -5.04 -20.02 13.27
N GLU A 79 -6.15 -19.41 13.68
CA GLU A 79 -7.05 -19.96 14.69
C GLU A 79 -7.92 -21.11 14.15
N GLY A 80 -7.71 -21.54 12.90
CA GLY A 80 -8.48 -22.59 12.25
C GLY A 80 -9.88 -22.14 11.81
N LEU A 81 -10.21 -20.86 12.01
CA LEU A 81 -11.44 -20.23 11.56
C LEU A 81 -11.32 -19.93 10.07
N ARG A 82 -11.59 -20.95 9.24
CA ARG A 82 -11.57 -20.85 7.78
C ARG A 82 -12.75 -20.01 7.27
N GLY A 83 -12.58 -18.70 7.31
CA GLY A 83 -13.55 -17.75 6.76
C GLY A 83 -13.57 -17.78 5.23
N GLN A 84 -14.53 -18.50 4.65
CA GLN A 84 -14.92 -18.35 3.25
C GLN A 84 -15.30 -16.89 3.00
N GLY A 85 -14.54 -16.16 2.16
CA GLY A 85 -14.81 -14.75 1.87
C GLY A 85 -13.60 -13.81 1.92
N ALA A 86 -12.36 -14.33 1.90
CA ALA A 86 -11.17 -13.50 1.77
C ALA A 86 -10.84 -13.07 0.32
N TRP A 87 -11.51 -13.66 -0.67
CA TRP A 87 -11.21 -13.44 -2.09
C TRP A 87 -11.37 -11.98 -2.55
N PRO A 88 -12.40 -11.20 -2.15
CA PRO A 88 -12.53 -9.82 -2.62
C PRO A 88 -11.39 -8.95 -2.08
N LEU A 89 -11.04 -9.14 -0.80
CA LEU A 89 -9.95 -8.42 -0.15
C LEU A 89 -8.60 -8.75 -0.80
N ARG A 90 -8.37 -10.01 -1.18
CA ARG A 90 -7.15 -10.41 -1.91
C ARG A 90 -7.04 -9.74 -3.26
N ILE A 91 -8.13 -9.68 -4.03
CA ILE A 91 -8.15 -8.98 -5.32
C ILE A 91 -7.86 -7.50 -5.12
N LEU A 92 -8.50 -6.86 -4.14
CA LEU A 92 -8.27 -5.44 -3.83
C LEU A 92 -6.83 -5.16 -3.39
N MET A 93 -6.23 -6.03 -2.58
CA MET A 93 -4.80 -5.96 -2.23
C MET A 93 -3.91 -6.07 -3.45
N ILE A 94 -4.16 -7.04 -4.33
CA ILE A 94 -3.37 -7.26 -5.55
C ILE A 94 -3.47 -6.02 -6.46
N LEU A 95 -4.68 -5.54 -6.72
CA LEU A 95 -4.89 -4.37 -7.57
C LEU A 95 -4.25 -3.11 -6.96
N GLY A 96 -4.45 -2.88 -5.65
CA GLY A 96 -3.83 -1.75 -4.93
C GLY A 96 -2.31 -1.83 -4.91
N GLY A 97 -1.75 -3.02 -4.68
CA GLY A 97 -0.32 -3.28 -4.70
C GLY A 97 0.30 -3.11 -6.09
N LEU A 98 -0.34 -3.62 -7.15
CA LEU A 98 0.12 -3.44 -8.54
C LEU A 98 0.05 -1.97 -8.96
N TRP A 99 -1.04 -1.27 -8.61
CA TRP A 99 -1.16 0.15 -8.92
C TRP A 99 -0.10 0.96 -8.17
N SER A 100 0.10 0.70 -6.88
CA SER A 100 1.14 1.33 -6.08
C SER A 100 2.53 1.05 -6.66
N ALA A 101 2.85 -0.21 -6.97
CA ALA A 101 4.13 -0.59 -7.58
C ALA A 101 4.34 0.06 -8.96
N GLY A 102 3.30 0.18 -9.78
CA GLY A 102 3.37 0.83 -11.08
C GLY A 102 3.62 2.33 -10.98
N VAL A 103 2.90 3.03 -10.10
CA VAL A 103 3.08 4.47 -9.83
C VAL A 103 4.47 4.75 -9.27
N ILE A 104 4.90 3.96 -8.30
CA ILE A 104 6.20 4.09 -7.64
C ILE A 104 7.33 3.71 -8.60
N GLY A 105 7.15 2.66 -9.39
CA GLY A 105 8.11 2.23 -10.41
C GLY A 105 8.28 3.30 -11.49
N PHE A 106 7.19 3.89 -11.98
CA PHE A 106 7.23 4.98 -12.95
C PHE A 106 7.89 6.24 -12.38
N ALA A 107 7.60 6.61 -11.13
CA ALA A 107 8.21 7.77 -10.47
C ALA A 107 9.65 7.51 -9.96
N GLY A 108 10.04 6.25 -9.82
CA GLY A 108 11.14 5.81 -8.97
C GLY A 108 12.35 5.22 -9.68
N LEU A 109 12.42 5.21 -11.02
CA LEU A 109 13.54 4.64 -11.78
C LEU A 109 14.93 5.25 -11.48
N GLY A 110 15.04 6.22 -10.56
CA GLY A 110 16.33 6.75 -10.07
C GLY A 110 16.44 7.07 -8.57
N LEU A 111 15.44 6.77 -7.73
CA LEU A 111 15.45 7.21 -6.31
C LEU A 111 15.32 6.04 -5.31
N PRO A 112 16.35 5.74 -4.49
CA PRO A 112 16.35 4.61 -3.56
C PRO A 112 15.17 4.57 -2.56
N PRO A 113 14.72 5.68 -1.94
CA PRO A 113 13.59 5.65 -1.00
C PRO A 113 12.28 5.21 -1.65
N VAL A 114 12.10 5.56 -2.93
CA VAL A 114 10.92 5.23 -3.71
C VAL A 114 10.92 3.74 -4.05
N THR A 115 12.08 3.13 -4.31
CA THR A 115 12.19 1.68 -4.57
C THR A 115 11.75 0.82 -3.37
N VAL A 116 11.97 1.25 -2.14
CA VAL A 116 11.49 0.54 -0.93
C VAL A 116 9.97 0.43 -0.93
N LEU A 117 9.26 1.49 -1.35
CA LEU A 117 7.81 1.48 -1.41
C LEU A 117 7.29 0.53 -2.51
N ALA A 118 8.01 0.40 -3.63
CA ALA A 118 7.67 -0.55 -4.69
C ALA A 118 7.83 -1.99 -4.19
N VAL A 119 8.88 -2.27 -3.42
CA VAL A 119 9.09 -3.58 -2.78
C VAL A 119 7.96 -3.89 -1.80
N LEU A 120 7.55 -2.93 -0.97
CA LEU A 120 6.39 -3.13 -0.08
C LEU A 120 5.11 -3.41 -0.87
N ALA A 121 4.86 -2.68 -1.95
CA ALA A 121 3.70 -2.87 -2.80
C ALA A 121 3.70 -4.27 -3.47
N ILE A 122 4.86 -4.73 -3.94
CA ILE A 122 5.03 -6.09 -4.47
C ILE A 122 4.80 -7.14 -3.37
N ALA A 123 5.31 -6.90 -2.15
CA ALA A 123 5.05 -7.79 -1.03
C ALA A 123 3.54 -7.92 -0.73
N THR A 124 2.79 -6.82 -0.81
CA THR A 124 1.32 -6.83 -0.71
C THR A 124 0.66 -7.68 -1.80
N VAL A 125 1.14 -7.59 -3.04
CA VAL A 125 0.66 -8.44 -4.15
C VAL A 125 0.91 -9.92 -3.86
N VAL A 126 2.13 -10.26 -3.45
CA VAL A 126 2.53 -11.64 -3.14
C VAL A 126 1.67 -12.21 -1.99
N MET A 127 1.46 -11.46 -0.91
CA MET A 127 0.57 -11.85 0.19
C MET A 127 -0.87 -12.04 -0.28
N GLY A 128 -1.38 -11.15 -1.13
CA GLY A 128 -2.71 -11.29 -1.74
C GLY A 128 -2.85 -12.55 -2.60
N ILE A 129 -1.83 -12.89 -3.39
CA ILE A 129 -1.80 -14.10 -4.23
C ILE A 129 -1.71 -15.36 -3.38
N GLY A 130 -0.82 -15.41 -2.39
CA GLY A 130 -0.70 -16.57 -1.50
C GLY A 130 -1.93 -16.77 -0.62
N GLY A 131 -2.60 -15.69 -0.24
CA GLY A 131 -3.76 -15.73 0.63
C GLY A 131 -3.41 -15.87 2.11
N PRO A 132 -4.43 -15.81 2.99
CA PRO A 132 -4.20 -15.68 4.43
C PRO A 132 -3.48 -16.88 5.06
N GLU A 133 -3.81 -18.09 4.60
CA GLU A 133 -3.24 -19.36 5.11
C GLU A 133 -1.75 -19.46 4.78
N TRP A 134 -1.39 -19.29 3.51
CA TRP A 134 0.00 -19.27 3.07
C TRP A 134 0.82 -18.16 3.74
N THR A 135 0.22 -16.98 3.94
CA THR A 135 0.87 -15.86 4.61
C THR A 135 1.10 -16.15 6.10
N ALA A 136 0.15 -16.81 6.77
CA ALA A 136 0.31 -17.26 8.14
C ALA A 136 1.46 -18.27 8.26
N ASP A 137 1.54 -19.23 7.34
CA ASP A 137 2.58 -20.26 7.31
C ASP A 137 3.98 -19.69 7.03
N LEU A 138 4.11 -18.72 6.13
CA LEU A 138 5.40 -18.08 5.82
C LEU A 138 6.01 -17.31 6.99
N LEU A 139 5.15 -16.70 7.80
CA LEU A 139 5.56 -15.82 8.90
C LEU A 139 5.72 -16.57 10.24
N VAL A 140 5.37 -17.86 10.26
CA VAL A 140 5.67 -18.78 11.34
C VAL A 140 6.81 -19.70 10.88
N ARG A 141 8.03 -19.50 11.42
CA ARG A 141 9.03 -20.57 11.34
C ARG A 141 8.41 -21.79 12.03
N LYS A 142 8.23 -22.91 11.31
CA LYS A 142 8.26 -24.21 11.96
C LYS A 142 9.59 -24.28 12.70
N GLU A 143 9.57 -24.24 14.03
CA GLU A 143 10.71 -24.76 14.79
C GLU A 143 10.93 -26.19 14.28
N PRO A 144 12.17 -26.57 13.90
CA PRO A 144 12.46 -27.97 13.63
C PRO A 144 12.10 -28.75 14.89
N ALA A 145 11.22 -29.74 14.75
CA ALA A 145 10.87 -30.64 15.84
C ALA A 145 12.17 -31.21 16.42
N SER A 146 12.50 -30.81 17.65
CA SER A 146 13.53 -31.43 18.48
C SER A 146 12.94 -32.63 19.20
#